data_AF-A0A2W5FGX9-F1
#
_entry.id   AF-A0A2W5FGX9-F1
#
_cell.length_a   1.000
_cell.length_b   1.000
_cell.length_c   1.000
_cell.angle_alpha   90.00
_cell.angle_beta   90.00
_cell.angle_gamma   90.00
#
_symmetry.space_group_name_H-M   'P 1'
#
loop_
_entity.id
_entity.type
_entity.pdbx_description
1 polymer ?
#
loop_
_entity_poly.entity_id
_entity_poly.type
_entity_poly.pdbx_seq_one_letter_code
_entity_poly.pdbx_strand_id
1 'polypeptide(L)'
;MKKPGYIYVLIHPSDPDLYKIGVTVLEPKKRLAQHNRELTKAAGLVVKETGQKWELKEYHPVPDPYFAERAFWATTPYSDIPYRGGVEVEKMRWEEVQRGLDAAKKAGLRSEQPAEQLPDWVYAYTASMHKRLEGRDITLLGYVKSMVSGRSDFQCSNGHKWHTRPILVAEGEGCPECGIGQRTPEEISQIINSGTIYLLTHPDKSGFIKIGIERNSPQEVYRENPFGDWEIHRYRNVEEMELGKKLIWELLGRPLPHDCEPIEIELKQAEEAFRKLHYAIQAEIATEEKAKRAV
;
A
#
# COMPACT_ATOMS: atom_id res chain seq x y z
N MET A 1 -15.29 12.82 -12.58
CA MET A 1 -14.89 14.20 -12.96
C MET A 1 -14.39 14.93 -11.73
N LYS A 2 -13.15 15.41 -11.74
CA LYS A 2 -12.62 16.28 -10.68
C LYS A 2 -13.38 17.61 -10.77
N LYS A 3 -13.96 18.06 -9.65
CA LYS A 3 -14.67 19.34 -9.61
C LYS A 3 -13.71 20.43 -9.12
N PRO A 4 -13.59 21.56 -9.82
CA PRO A 4 -12.86 22.71 -9.31
C PRO A 4 -13.49 23.16 -7.98
N GLY A 5 -12.70 23.81 -7.16
CA GLY A 5 -13.12 24.30 -5.85
C GLY A 5 -12.17 25.35 -5.32
N TYR A 6 -11.98 25.37 -4.01
CA TYR A 6 -11.24 26.40 -3.31
C TYR A 6 -10.34 25.78 -2.25
N ILE A 7 -9.14 26.34 -2.10
CA ILE A 7 -8.39 26.28 -0.84
C ILE A 7 -8.69 27.56 -0.06
N TYR A 8 -8.86 27.46 1.25
CA TYR A 8 -9.20 28.60 2.11
C TYR A 8 -8.42 28.54 3.43
N VAL A 9 -8.25 29.73 4.01
CA VAL A 9 -7.63 29.95 5.31
C VAL A 9 -8.62 30.65 6.21
N LEU A 10 -8.87 30.07 7.39
CA LEU A 10 -9.61 30.71 8.46
C LEU A 10 -8.66 31.13 9.58
N ILE A 11 -9.00 32.25 10.22
CA ILE A 11 -8.35 32.77 11.42
C ILE A 11 -9.34 32.74 12.58
N HIS A 12 -8.80 32.72 13.79
CA HIS A 12 -9.60 32.72 15.00
C HIS A 12 -9.21 33.89 15.92
N PRO A 13 -10.17 34.68 16.44
CA PRO A 13 -9.85 35.84 17.27
C PRO A 13 -9.10 35.54 18.57
N SER A 14 -9.15 34.30 19.06
CA SER A 14 -8.48 33.91 20.30
C SER A 14 -6.95 33.84 20.19
N ASP A 15 -6.41 33.68 18.98
CA ASP A 15 -4.98 33.50 18.76
C ASP A 15 -4.61 33.92 17.32
N PRO A 16 -3.77 34.96 17.14
CA PRO A 16 -3.42 35.48 15.83
C PRO A 16 -2.61 34.51 14.94
N ASP A 17 -1.99 33.49 15.54
CA ASP A 17 -1.21 32.48 14.82
C ASP A 17 -1.99 31.17 14.62
N LEU A 18 -3.25 31.12 15.05
CA LEU A 18 -4.10 29.94 14.90
C LEU A 18 -4.84 29.97 13.57
N TYR A 19 -4.48 29.03 12.71
CA TYR A 19 -5.04 28.92 11.37
C TYR A 19 -5.80 27.62 11.20
N LYS A 20 -6.86 27.69 10.40
CA LYS A 20 -7.51 26.52 9.82
C LYS A 20 -7.36 26.55 8.31
N ILE A 21 -6.63 25.58 7.80
CA ILE A 21 -6.46 25.36 6.36
C ILE A 21 -7.46 24.29 5.94
N GLY A 22 -8.11 24.49 4.81
CA GLY A 22 -8.95 23.46 4.25
C GLY A 22 -9.34 23.70 2.81
N VAL A 23 -9.98 22.69 2.24
CA VAL A 23 -10.45 22.73 0.87
C VAL A 23 -11.94 22.42 0.75
N THR A 24 -12.57 22.94 -0.30
CA THR A 24 -14.00 22.72 -0.53
C THR A 24 -14.36 22.89 -2.00
N VAL A 25 -15.38 22.16 -2.45
CA VAL A 25 -16.06 22.40 -3.75
C VAL A 25 -17.26 23.34 -3.61
N LEU A 26 -17.62 23.72 -2.38
CA LEU A 26 -18.67 24.69 -2.08
C LEU A 26 -18.07 26.09 -1.96
N GLU A 27 -18.92 27.11 -1.90
CA GLU A 27 -18.45 28.46 -1.57
C GLU A 27 -17.80 28.48 -0.17
N PRO A 28 -16.61 29.08 -0.01
CA PRO A 28 -15.90 29.11 1.27
C PRO A 28 -16.72 29.67 2.43
N LYS A 29 -17.61 30.64 2.19
CA LYS A 29 -18.53 31.18 3.21
C LYS A 29 -19.51 30.15 3.75
N LYS A 30 -19.98 29.21 2.91
CA LYS A 30 -20.85 28.11 3.35
C LYS A 30 -20.07 27.13 4.22
N ARG A 31 -18.83 26.83 3.83
CA ARG A 31 -17.93 25.96 4.59
C ARG A 31 -17.52 26.59 5.93
N LEU A 32 -17.28 27.90 5.97
CA LEU A 32 -17.07 28.66 7.20
C LEU A 32 -18.26 28.53 8.17
N ALA A 33 -19.48 28.75 7.67
CA ALA A 33 -20.68 28.64 8.49
C ALA A 33 -20.86 27.23 9.07
N GLN A 34 -20.45 26.19 8.34
CA GLN A 34 -20.45 24.81 8.82
C GLN A 34 -19.45 24.60 9.96
N HIS A 35 -18.20 25.04 9.81
CA HIS A 35 -17.17 24.95 10.87
C HIS A 35 -17.59 25.66 12.16
N ASN A 36 -18.28 26.79 12.05
CA ASN A 36 -18.81 27.54 13.19
C ASN A 36 -20.08 26.94 13.82
N ARG A 37 -20.65 25.85 13.27
CA ARG A 37 -21.85 25.17 13.79
C ARG A 37 -21.57 23.74 14.24
N GLU A 38 -20.66 23.03 13.59
CA GLU A 38 -20.35 21.62 13.88
C GLU A 38 -19.34 21.46 15.01
N LEU A 39 -19.82 21.53 16.26
CA LEU A 39 -19.01 21.53 17.48
C LEU A 39 -18.33 20.17 17.81
N THR A 40 -18.44 19.18 16.93
CA THR A 40 -17.80 17.86 17.08
C THR A 40 -16.51 17.71 16.25
N LYS A 41 -16.22 18.67 15.37
CA LYS A 41 -15.01 18.71 14.54
C LYS A 41 -13.98 19.65 15.14
N ALA A 42 -12.71 19.49 14.75
CA ALA A 42 -11.58 20.27 15.30
C ALA A 42 -11.85 21.78 15.34
N ALA A 43 -12.35 22.37 14.24
CA ALA A 43 -12.69 23.79 14.18
C ALA A 43 -13.83 24.17 15.15
N GLY A 44 -14.88 23.35 15.22
CA GLY A 44 -16.02 23.62 16.09
C GLY A 44 -15.71 23.41 17.57
N LEU A 45 -14.74 22.56 17.92
CA LEU A 45 -14.24 22.44 19.29
C LEU A 45 -13.58 23.75 19.75
N VAL A 46 -12.80 24.42 18.90
CA VAL A 46 -12.24 25.75 19.21
C VAL A 46 -13.35 26.77 19.46
N VAL A 47 -14.43 26.75 18.66
CA VAL A 47 -15.59 27.64 18.88
C VAL A 47 -16.28 27.33 20.21
N LYS A 48 -16.43 26.04 20.55
CA LYS A 48 -17.03 25.60 21.82
C LYS A 48 -16.21 26.05 23.03
N GLU A 49 -14.88 25.97 22.93
CA GLU A 49 -13.95 26.32 24.00
C GLU A 49 -13.83 27.83 24.22
N THR A 50 -13.78 28.60 23.14
CA THR A 50 -13.50 30.05 23.20
C THR A 50 -14.76 30.92 23.19
N GLY A 51 -15.89 30.39 22.71
CA GLY A 51 -17.11 31.15 22.44
C GLY A 51 -17.02 32.09 21.23
N GLN A 52 -15.88 32.14 20.54
CA GLN A 52 -15.64 32.99 19.38
C GLN A 52 -15.77 32.17 18.09
N LYS A 53 -16.02 32.85 16.97
CA LYS A 53 -16.21 32.21 15.67
C LYS A 53 -14.97 32.39 14.82
N TRP A 54 -14.70 31.39 13.98
CA TRP A 54 -13.72 31.51 12.89
C TRP A 54 -14.17 32.58 11.89
N GLU A 55 -13.17 33.23 11.28
CA GLU A 55 -13.34 34.22 10.22
C GLU A 55 -12.56 33.78 8.98
N LEU A 56 -13.13 34.02 7.79
CA LEU A 56 -12.45 33.71 6.53
C LEU A 56 -11.41 34.80 6.24
N LYS A 57 -10.13 34.43 6.26
CA LYS A 57 -9.02 35.34 5.96
C LYS A 57 -8.84 35.49 4.45
N GLU A 58 -8.64 34.38 3.76
CA GLU A 58 -8.52 34.36 2.30
C GLU A 58 -8.87 32.99 1.71
N TYR A 59 -9.13 32.98 0.40
CA TYR A 59 -9.39 31.77 -0.36
C TYR A 59 -8.99 31.96 -1.83
N HIS A 60 -8.62 30.85 -2.48
CA HIS A 60 -8.21 30.86 -3.87
C HIS A 60 -8.89 29.73 -4.65
N PRO A 61 -9.42 30.02 -5.85
CA PRO A 61 -9.94 28.98 -6.72
C PRO A 61 -8.80 28.07 -7.19
N VAL A 62 -9.04 26.77 -7.13
CA VAL A 62 -8.09 25.74 -7.54
C VAL A 62 -8.82 24.67 -8.37
N PRO A 63 -8.20 24.16 -9.44
CA PRO A 63 -8.88 23.22 -10.33
C PRO A 63 -8.96 21.80 -9.73
N ASP A 64 -8.12 21.46 -8.74
CA ASP A 64 -8.16 20.21 -7.96
C ASP A 64 -7.90 20.52 -6.47
N PRO A 65 -8.96 20.65 -5.64
CA PRO A 65 -8.81 21.07 -4.25
C PRO A 65 -7.93 20.14 -3.41
N TYR A 66 -8.08 18.82 -3.57
CA TYR A 66 -7.26 17.86 -2.81
C TYR A 66 -5.78 17.91 -3.20
N PHE A 67 -5.48 18.16 -4.48
CA PHE A 67 -4.10 18.31 -4.91
C PHE A 67 -3.49 19.63 -4.41
N ALA A 68 -4.27 20.70 -4.42
CA ALA A 68 -3.87 21.98 -3.84
C ALA A 68 -3.57 21.88 -2.34
N GLU A 69 -4.41 21.16 -1.57
CA GLU A 69 -4.17 20.89 -0.14
C GLU A 69 -2.87 20.11 0.09
N ARG A 70 -2.63 19.07 -0.71
CA ARG A 70 -1.39 18.29 -0.63
C ARG A 70 -0.15 19.16 -0.92
N ALA A 71 -0.23 19.99 -1.96
CA ALA A 71 0.85 20.91 -2.32
C ALA A 71 1.11 21.95 -1.21
N PHE A 72 0.05 22.44 -0.56
CA PHE A 72 0.18 23.32 0.61
C PHE A 72 1.00 22.64 1.71
N TRP A 73 0.56 21.47 2.19
CA TRP A 73 1.18 20.83 3.34
C TRP A 73 2.61 20.37 3.08
N ALA A 74 2.94 19.99 1.84
CA ALA A 74 4.30 19.60 1.44
C ALA A 74 5.35 20.73 1.58
N THR A 75 4.93 21.99 1.75
CA THR A 75 5.83 23.12 2.01
C THR A 75 6.05 23.39 3.49
N THR A 76 5.42 22.61 4.36
CA THR A 76 5.37 22.85 5.79
C THR A 76 6.05 21.71 6.56
N PRO A 77 6.62 21.95 7.75
CA PRO A 77 7.23 20.89 8.57
C PRO A 77 6.23 19.80 9.02
N TYR A 78 4.93 20.04 8.85
CA TYR A 78 3.87 19.15 9.29
C TYR A 78 3.68 17.95 8.36
N SER A 79 4.16 17.99 7.11
CA SER A 79 4.02 16.89 6.14
C SER A 79 4.79 15.62 6.53
N ASP A 80 5.85 15.77 7.33
CA ASP A 80 6.81 14.70 7.59
C ASP A 80 6.48 13.88 8.85
N ILE A 81 5.39 14.23 9.55
CA ILE A 81 4.98 13.53 10.77
C ILE A 81 4.03 12.37 10.41
N PRO A 82 4.38 11.12 10.74
CA PRO A 82 3.52 9.97 10.50
C PRO A 82 2.13 10.12 11.15
N TYR A 83 1.09 9.63 10.48
CA TYR A 83 -0.31 9.61 10.97
C TYR A 83 -1.00 10.97 11.14
N ARG A 84 -0.38 12.06 10.69
CA ARG A 84 -0.94 13.43 10.79
C ARG A 84 -1.89 13.82 9.66
N GLY A 85 -2.42 12.86 8.89
CA GLY A 85 -3.17 13.04 7.63
C GLY A 85 -4.56 13.70 7.73
N GLY A 86 -4.73 14.67 8.62
CA GLY A 86 -5.97 15.40 8.88
C GLY A 86 -5.73 16.66 9.74
N VAL A 87 -4.54 17.27 9.68
CA VAL A 87 -4.30 18.57 10.33
C VAL A 87 -5.19 19.61 9.66
N GLU A 88 -6.22 20.02 10.37
CA GLU A 88 -7.20 20.99 9.91
C GLU A 88 -7.07 22.34 10.62
N VAL A 89 -6.41 22.36 11.78
CA VAL A 89 -6.25 23.51 12.67
C VAL A 89 -4.84 23.42 13.27
N GLU A 90 -4.03 24.46 13.15
CA GLU A 90 -2.65 24.46 13.64
C GLU A 90 -2.14 25.88 13.91
N LYS A 91 -1.21 26.00 14.86
CA LYS A 91 -0.47 27.25 15.05
C LYS A 91 0.68 27.33 14.04
N MET A 92 0.68 28.35 13.19
CA MET A 92 1.65 28.52 12.12
C MET A 92 2.06 29.97 12.01
N ARG A 93 3.27 30.25 11.54
CA ARG A 93 3.62 31.62 11.14
C ARG A 93 2.92 31.95 9.83
N TRP A 94 2.49 33.20 9.68
CA TRP A 94 1.80 33.63 8.46
C TRP A 94 2.62 33.37 7.18
N GLU A 95 3.94 33.52 7.25
CA GLU A 95 4.85 33.23 6.13
C GLU A 95 4.82 31.75 5.69
N GLU A 96 4.58 30.82 6.61
CA GLU A 96 4.43 29.39 6.31
C GLU A 96 3.12 29.14 5.56
N VAL A 97 2.04 29.78 6.01
CA VAL A 97 0.74 29.73 5.35
C VAL A 97 0.82 30.32 3.94
N GLN A 98 1.50 31.46 3.77
CA GLN A 98 1.70 32.08 2.46
C GLN A 98 2.48 31.20 1.50
N ARG A 99 3.58 30.58 1.94
CA ARG A 99 4.33 29.62 1.10
C ARG A 99 3.45 28.44 0.68
N GLY A 100 2.65 27.90 1.59
CA GLY A 100 1.71 26.83 1.29
C GLY A 100 0.65 27.26 0.28
N LEU A 101 0.08 28.45 0.42
CA LEU A 101 -0.90 28.97 -0.54
C LEU A 101 -0.30 29.24 -1.91
N ASP A 102 0.94 29.74 -1.97
CA ASP A 102 1.65 29.92 -3.24
C ASP A 102 1.89 28.58 -3.94
N ALA A 103 2.24 27.53 -3.20
CA ALA A 103 2.33 26.18 -3.75
C ALA A 103 0.97 25.64 -4.21
N ALA A 104 -0.08 25.84 -3.42
CA ALA A 104 -1.44 25.42 -3.76
C ALA A 104 -1.98 26.10 -5.03
N LYS A 105 -1.73 27.40 -5.21
CA LYS A 105 -2.10 28.16 -6.42
C LYS A 105 -1.34 27.67 -7.65
N LYS A 106 -0.07 27.27 -7.49
CA LYS A 106 0.78 26.75 -8.57
C LYS A 106 0.52 25.27 -8.90
N ALA A 107 -0.12 24.51 -8.00
CA ALA A 107 -0.34 23.08 -8.16
C ALA A 107 -1.12 22.74 -9.44
N GLY A 108 -2.02 23.63 -9.89
CA GLY A 108 -2.83 23.39 -11.08
C GLY A 108 -3.69 22.13 -10.95
N LEU A 109 -4.00 21.49 -12.07
CA LEU A 109 -4.56 20.15 -12.03
C LEU A 109 -3.43 19.20 -11.64
N ARG A 110 -3.71 18.21 -10.78
CA ARG A 110 -2.83 17.04 -10.71
C ARG A 110 -2.74 16.54 -12.15
N SER A 111 -1.55 16.60 -12.73
CA SER A 111 -1.33 16.00 -14.04
C SER A 111 -1.91 14.60 -13.98
N GLU A 112 -2.61 14.18 -15.02
CA GLU A 112 -2.55 12.76 -15.36
C GLU A 112 -1.05 12.53 -15.56
N GLN A 113 -0.36 12.19 -14.47
CA GLN A 113 1.03 11.82 -14.55
C GLN A 113 1.07 10.77 -15.66
N PRO A 114 1.98 10.89 -16.65
CA PRO A 114 2.13 9.82 -17.63
C PRO A 114 2.28 8.55 -16.82
N ALA A 115 1.29 7.63 -16.96
CA ALA A 115 1.01 6.51 -16.06
C ALA A 115 2.05 6.40 -14.95
N GLU A 116 1.89 7.16 -13.85
CA GLU A 116 2.86 7.22 -12.75
C GLU A 116 3.32 5.78 -12.50
N GLN A 117 4.59 5.50 -12.80
CA GLN A 117 5.11 4.13 -12.88
C GLN A 117 4.69 3.45 -11.58
N LEU A 118 3.73 2.53 -11.67
CA LEU A 118 3.05 2.07 -10.46
C LEU A 118 4.10 1.44 -9.54
N PRO A 119 3.95 1.54 -8.21
CA PRO A 119 4.88 0.87 -7.31
C PRO A 119 5.01 -0.62 -7.66
N ASP A 120 6.19 -1.19 -7.45
CA ASP A 120 6.47 -2.58 -7.83
C ASP A 120 5.46 -3.58 -7.25
N TRP A 121 5.02 -3.34 -6.01
CA TRP A 121 4.01 -4.17 -5.37
C TRP A 121 2.66 -4.18 -6.12
N VAL A 122 2.30 -3.14 -6.86
CA VAL A 122 1.08 -3.11 -7.70
C VAL A 122 1.24 -4.05 -8.90
N TYR A 123 2.40 -4.03 -9.54
CA TYR A 123 2.71 -4.97 -10.62
C TYR A 123 2.76 -6.40 -10.09
N ALA A 124 3.41 -6.63 -8.94
CA ALA A 124 3.49 -7.95 -8.32
C ALA A 124 2.12 -8.51 -7.92
N TYR A 125 1.23 -7.70 -7.31
CA TYR A 125 -0.14 -8.14 -7.02
C TYR A 125 -0.96 -8.40 -8.28
N THR A 126 -0.75 -7.61 -9.33
CA THR A 126 -1.44 -7.82 -10.62
C THR A 126 -0.97 -9.12 -11.27
N ALA A 127 0.34 -9.42 -11.25
CA ALA A 127 0.89 -10.68 -11.74
C ALA A 127 0.38 -11.89 -10.95
N SER A 128 0.42 -11.81 -9.61
CA SER A 128 -0.13 -12.84 -8.72
C SER A 128 -1.60 -13.11 -9.03
N MET A 129 -2.38 -12.04 -9.25
CA MET A 129 -3.78 -12.17 -9.62
C MET A 129 -3.95 -12.83 -10.99
N HIS A 130 -3.18 -12.44 -12.01
CA HIS A 130 -3.24 -13.10 -13.32
C HIS A 130 -2.93 -14.60 -13.22
N LYS A 131 -1.86 -14.99 -12.51
CA LYS A 131 -1.51 -16.39 -12.28
C LYS A 131 -2.66 -17.17 -11.64
N ARG A 132 -3.31 -16.59 -10.63
CA ARG A 132 -4.47 -17.18 -9.94
C ARG A 132 -5.76 -17.22 -10.77
N LEU A 133 -5.84 -16.47 -11.88
CA LEU A 133 -6.97 -16.48 -12.82
C LEU A 133 -6.77 -17.45 -13.99
N GLU A 134 -5.58 -18.03 -14.15
CA GLU A 134 -5.29 -18.93 -15.26
C GLU A 134 -6.27 -20.11 -15.32
N GLY A 135 -6.91 -20.27 -16.48
CA GLY A 135 -7.91 -21.30 -16.74
C GLY A 135 -9.24 -21.11 -16.01
N ARG A 136 -9.55 -19.93 -15.47
CA ARG A 136 -10.82 -19.65 -14.77
C ARG A 136 -11.83 -18.85 -15.59
N ASP A 137 -11.51 -18.48 -16.82
CA ASP A 137 -12.38 -17.66 -17.69
C ASP A 137 -12.83 -16.34 -17.04
N ILE A 138 -11.95 -15.77 -16.22
CA ILE A 138 -12.12 -14.47 -15.55
C ILE A 138 -10.95 -13.58 -15.96
N THR A 139 -11.26 -12.35 -16.33
CA THR A 139 -10.30 -11.30 -16.69
C THR A 139 -10.30 -10.23 -15.60
N LEU A 140 -9.12 -9.88 -15.09
CA LEU A 140 -8.92 -8.70 -14.25
C LEU A 140 -8.93 -7.44 -15.13
N LEU A 141 -9.75 -6.45 -14.77
CA LEU A 141 -9.85 -5.17 -15.47
C LEU A 141 -9.02 -4.11 -14.74
N GLY A 142 -7.74 -4.00 -15.09
CA GLY A 142 -6.83 -2.98 -14.55
C GLY A 142 -5.75 -3.54 -13.62
N TYR A 143 -5.39 -2.78 -12.58
CA TYR A 143 -4.33 -3.13 -11.64
C TYR A 143 -4.86 -3.43 -10.24
N VAL A 144 -4.18 -4.33 -9.53
CA VAL A 144 -4.46 -4.60 -8.12
C VAL A 144 -3.64 -3.68 -7.22
N LYS A 145 -4.32 -2.72 -6.57
CA LYS A 145 -3.70 -1.76 -5.62
C LYS A 145 -3.74 -2.22 -4.15
N SER A 146 -4.41 -3.32 -3.85
CA SER A 146 -4.38 -3.98 -2.55
C SER A 146 -5.17 -5.27 -2.66
N MET A 147 -4.57 -6.38 -2.23
CA MET A 147 -5.26 -7.68 -2.22
C MET A 147 -6.40 -7.70 -1.20
N VAL A 148 -6.14 -7.17 0.00
CA VAL A 148 -7.01 -7.36 1.17
C VAL A 148 -8.02 -6.23 1.34
N SER A 149 -7.58 -4.97 1.28
CA SER A 149 -8.43 -3.80 1.57
C SER A 149 -8.91 -3.09 0.31
N GLY A 150 -8.30 -3.38 -0.84
CA GLY A 150 -8.65 -2.79 -2.13
C GLY A 150 -9.87 -3.44 -2.76
N ARG A 151 -10.32 -2.83 -3.86
CA ARG A 151 -11.31 -3.41 -4.77
C ARG A 151 -10.80 -3.31 -6.20
N SER A 152 -11.11 -4.31 -7.00
CA SER A 152 -10.78 -4.39 -8.41
C SER A 152 -12.00 -4.85 -9.20
N ASP A 153 -11.98 -4.51 -10.48
CA ASP A 153 -13.02 -4.87 -11.44
C ASP A 153 -12.62 -6.15 -12.17
N PHE A 154 -13.59 -7.05 -12.36
CA PHE A 154 -13.40 -8.32 -13.04
C PHE A 154 -14.50 -8.51 -14.08
N GLN A 155 -14.22 -9.35 -15.08
CA GLN A 155 -15.18 -9.76 -16.10
C GLN A 155 -15.03 -11.25 -16.41
N CYS A 156 -16.13 -12.00 -16.48
CA CYS A 156 -16.10 -13.40 -16.92
C CYS A 156 -16.32 -13.53 -18.42
N SER A 157 -16.07 -14.71 -18.97
CA SER A 157 -16.27 -15.04 -20.40
C SER A 157 -17.72 -14.83 -20.87
N ASN A 158 -18.72 -14.95 -19.99
CA ASN A 158 -20.13 -14.65 -20.31
C ASN A 158 -20.43 -13.13 -20.38
N GLY A 159 -19.46 -12.27 -20.08
CA GLY A 159 -19.59 -10.81 -20.17
C GLY A 159 -20.05 -10.09 -18.90
N HIS A 160 -20.40 -10.82 -17.83
CA HIS A 160 -20.74 -10.22 -16.54
C HIS A 160 -19.53 -9.51 -15.93
N LYS A 161 -19.75 -8.31 -15.40
CA LYS A 161 -18.72 -7.48 -14.76
C LYS A 161 -19.07 -7.26 -13.30
N TRP A 162 -18.11 -7.40 -12.40
CA TRP A 162 -18.32 -7.16 -10.99
C TRP A 162 -17.11 -6.52 -10.32
N HIS A 163 -17.38 -5.85 -9.20
CA HIS A 163 -16.41 -5.08 -8.44
C HIS A 163 -16.30 -5.65 -7.02
N THR A 164 -15.17 -6.25 -6.67
CA THR A 164 -14.99 -6.94 -5.38
C THR A 164 -13.56 -6.85 -4.86
N ARG A 165 -13.31 -7.38 -3.66
CA ARG A 165 -11.97 -7.49 -3.07
C ARG A 165 -11.17 -8.54 -3.85
N PRO A 166 -9.95 -8.23 -4.33
CA PRO A 166 -9.16 -9.17 -5.11
C PRO A 166 -8.87 -10.48 -4.38
N ILE A 167 -8.64 -10.43 -3.05
CA ILE A 167 -8.37 -11.63 -2.25
C ILE A 167 -9.46 -12.70 -2.37
N LEU A 168 -10.73 -12.31 -2.47
CA LEU A 168 -11.84 -13.26 -2.57
C LEU A 168 -11.80 -14.02 -3.89
N VAL A 169 -11.56 -13.30 -4.99
CA VAL A 169 -11.38 -13.91 -6.32
C VAL A 169 -10.09 -14.74 -6.35
N ALA A 170 -9.01 -14.25 -5.72
CA ALA A 170 -7.73 -14.94 -5.59
C ALA A 170 -7.82 -16.25 -4.79
N GLU A 171 -8.76 -16.37 -3.86
CA GLU A 171 -9.04 -17.57 -3.06
C GLU A 171 -10.04 -18.53 -3.73
N GLY A 172 -10.60 -18.15 -4.88
CA GLY A 172 -11.39 -19.06 -5.71
C GLY A 172 -12.82 -18.60 -6.00
N GLU A 173 -13.29 -17.47 -5.47
CA GLU A 173 -14.61 -16.97 -5.82
C GLU A 173 -14.74 -16.69 -7.33
N GLY A 174 -15.82 -17.20 -7.92
CA GLY A 174 -16.15 -17.02 -9.33
C GLY A 174 -17.06 -15.82 -9.60
N CYS A 175 -17.60 -15.76 -10.81
CA CYS A 175 -18.60 -14.76 -11.19
C CYS A 175 -19.87 -14.93 -10.33
N PRO A 176 -20.38 -13.87 -9.67
CA PRO A 176 -21.54 -13.98 -8.79
C PRO A 176 -22.85 -14.25 -9.56
N GLU A 177 -22.90 -13.96 -10.86
CA GLU A 177 -24.10 -14.14 -11.68
C GLU A 177 -24.20 -15.54 -12.29
N CYS A 178 -23.08 -16.13 -12.71
CA CYS A 178 -23.09 -17.40 -13.46
C CYS A 178 -22.17 -18.49 -12.87
N GLY A 179 -21.44 -18.22 -11.79
CA GLY A 179 -20.55 -19.19 -11.13
C GLY A 179 -19.26 -19.51 -11.89
N ILE A 180 -19.08 -19.00 -13.13
CA ILE A 180 -17.85 -19.24 -13.91
C ILE A 180 -16.61 -18.86 -13.12
N GLY A 181 -15.60 -19.73 -13.22
CA GLY A 181 -14.29 -19.50 -12.62
C GLY A 181 -14.24 -19.73 -11.11
N GLN A 182 -15.27 -20.31 -10.52
CA GLN A 182 -15.21 -20.76 -9.13
C GLN A 182 -14.26 -21.96 -9.00
N ARG A 183 -13.38 -21.92 -7.99
CA ARG A 183 -12.47 -23.00 -7.60
C ARG A 183 -12.39 -23.05 -6.07
N THR A 184 -11.91 -24.16 -5.52
CA THR A 184 -11.59 -24.22 -4.08
C THR A 184 -10.22 -23.58 -3.79
N PRO A 185 -9.98 -23.10 -2.57
CA PRO A 185 -8.67 -22.58 -2.18
C PRO A 185 -7.53 -23.61 -2.39
N GLU A 186 -7.81 -24.89 -2.21
CA GLU A 186 -6.85 -25.99 -2.39
C GLU A 186 -6.45 -26.13 -3.87
N GLU A 187 -7.42 -26.08 -4.79
CA GLU A 187 -7.15 -26.10 -6.24
C GLU A 187 -6.30 -24.90 -6.65
N ILE A 188 -6.60 -23.70 -6.12
CA ILE A 188 -5.80 -22.51 -6.39
C ILE A 188 -4.37 -22.69 -5.88
N SER A 189 -4.20 -23.17 -4.64
CA SER A 189 -2.89 -23.39 -4.01
C SER A 189 -1.98 -24.30 -4.83
N GLN A 190 -2.55 -25.38 -5.39
CA GLN A 190 -1.83 -26.31 -6.25
C GLN A 190 -1.34 -25.66 -7.56
N ILE A 191 -2.11 -24.71 -8.13
CA ILE A 191 -1.77 -24.03 -9.38
C ILE A 191 -0.65 -23.02 -9.18
N ILE A 192 -0.71 -22.23 -8.11
CA ILE A 192 0.29 -21.18 -7.86
C ILE A 192 1.68 -21.74 -7.52
N ASN A 193 1.82 -23.05 -7.27
CA ASN A 193 3.08 -23.69 -6.85
C ASN A 193 3.73 -22.92 -5.70
N SER A 194 2.90 -22.47 -4.74
CA SER A 194 3.38 -21.73 -3.58
C SER A 194 4.11 -22.66 -2.62
N GLY A 195 5.10 -22.13 -1.93
CA GLY A 195 5.81 -22.83 -0.88
C GLY A 195 6.26 -21.89 0.22
N THR A 196 6.98 -22.45 1.16
CA THR A 196 7.49 -21.75 2.33
C THR A 196 9.00 -21.86 2.38
N ILE A 197 9.66 -20.73 2.54
CA ILE A 197 11.11 -20.64 2.76
C ILE A 197 11.32 -20.48 4.27
N TYR A 198 12.18 -21.30 4.85
CA TYR A 198 12.47 -21.39 6.27
C TYR A 198 13.91 -20.96 6.55
N LEU A 199 14.07 -20.10 7.55
CA LEU A 199 15.34 -19.83 8.22
C LEU A 199 15.44 -20.79 9.39
N LEU A 200 16.46 -21.62 9.38
CA LEU A 200 16.67 -22.65 10.37
C LEU A 200 17.92 -22.35 11.20
N THR A 201 17.83 -22.62 12.50
CA THR A 201 18.93 -22.54 13.47
C THR A 201 19.18 -23.90 14.10
N HIS A 202 20.33 -24.12 14.70
CA HIS A 202 20.65 -25.37 15.37
C HIS A 202 21.23 -25.10 16.76
N PRO A 203 20.77 -25.78 17.82
CA PRO A 203 21.21 -25.52 19.19
C PRO A 203 22.72 -25.72 19.37
N ASP A 204 23.29 -26.78 18.78
CA ASP A 204 24.73 -27.09 18.91
C ASP A 204 25.64 -26.42 17.85
N LYS A 205 25.08 -25.67 16.88
CA LYS A 205 25.85 -25.01 15.81
C LYS A 205 25.62 -23.51 15.82
N SER A 206 26.01 -22.88 16.93
CA SER A 206 25.95 -21.43 17.06
C SER A 206 26.72 -20.74 15.93
N GLY A 207 26.14 -19.69 15.34
CA GLY A 207 26.72 -18.97 14.21
C GLY A 207 26.41 -19.57 12.83
N PHE A 208 25.77 -20.75 12.77
CA PHE A 208 25.34 -21.35 11.52
C PHE A 208 23.82 -21.23 11.33
N ILE A 209 23.41 -21.01 10.08
CA ILE A 209 22.01 -21.11 9.66
C ILE A 209 21.87 -22.06 8.49
N LYS A 210 20.67 -22.59 8.28
CA LYS A 210 20.28 -23.38 7.10
C LYS A 210 19.02 -22.78 6.49
N ILE A 211 18.94 -22.82 5.15
CA ILE A 211 17.73 -22.43 4.42
C ILE A 211 16.97 -23.69 4.02
N GLY A 212 15.76 -23.84 4.53
CA GLY A 212 14.82 -24.90 4.16
C GLY A 212 13.77 -24.37 3.18
N ILE A 213 13.28 -25.22 2.28
CA ILE A 213 12.21 -24.84 1.34
C ILE A 213 11.26 -26.02 1.21
N GLU A 214 10.00 -25.82 1.58
CA GLU A 214 8.97 -26.88 1.51
C GLU A 214 7.71 -26.37 0.83
N ARG A 215 6.99 -27.28 0.18
CA ARG A 215 5.64 -27.00 -0.36
C ARG A 215 4.54 -27.20 0.68
N ASN A 216 4.82 -28.00 1.70
CA ASN A 216 3.88 -28.32 2.75
C ASN A 216 3.56 -27.07 3.58
N SER A 217 2.39 -27.07 4.20
CA SER A 217 2.01 -26.02 5.14
C SER A 217 2.99 -26.00 6.33
N PRO A 218 3.22 -24.85 6.99
CA PRO A 218 4.05 -24.80 8.19
C PRO A 218 3.61 -25.82 9.25
N GLN A 219 2.32 -26.08 9.39
CA GLN A 219 1.75 -27.06 10.31
C GLN A 219 2.19 -28.49 9.99
N GLU A 220 2.24 -28.86 8.71
CA GLU A 220 2.73 -30.17 8.27
C GLU A 220 4.23 -30.28 8.46
N VAL A 221 5.00 -29.24 8.14
CA VAL A 221 6.45 -29.21 8.37
C VAL A 221 6.80 -29.38 9.84
N TYR A 222 6.06 -28.75 10.76
CA TYR A 222 6.24 -29.00 12.21
C TYR A 222 5.96 -30.45 12.62
N ARG A 223 5.02 -31.12 11.95
CA ARG A 223 4.64 -32.50 12.25
C ARG A 223 5.63 -33.52 11.70
N GLU A 224 6.06 -33.32 10.46
CA GLU A 224 6.94 -34.23 9.73
C GLU A 224 8.42 -34.02 10.11
N ASN A 225 8.75 -32.81 10.58
CA ASN A 225 10.10 -32.38 10.91
C ASN A 225 11.14 -32.77 9.82
N PRO A 226 10.98 -32.30 8.57
CA PRO A 226 11.87 -32.67 7.47
C PRO A 226 13.30 -32.16 7.66
N PHE A 227 13.52 -31.25 8.63
CA PHE A 227 14.82 -30.62 8.87
C PHE A 227 15.66 -31.30 9.95
N GLY A 228 15.16 -32.37 10.59
CA GLY A 228 15.88 -33.12 11.62
C GLY A 228 16.17 -32.29 12.86
N ASP A 229 17.43 -32.16 13.23
CA ASP A 229 17.88 -31.42 14.43
C ASP A 229 17.91 -29.89 14.24
N TRP A 230 17.48 -29.40 13.08
CA TRP A 230 17.37 -27.97 12.79
C TRP A 230 16.00 -27.42 13.19
N GLU A 231 16.00 -26.32 13.92
CA GLU A 231 14.81 -25.66 14.43
C GLU A 231 14.37 -24.51 13.52
N ILE A 232 13.06 -24.37 13.31
CA ILE A 232 12.49 -23.26 12.54
C ILE A 232 12.57 -21.97 13.35
N HIS A 233 13.46 -21.06 12.93
CA HIS A 233 13.57 -19.72 13.51
C HIS A 233 12.58 -18.73 12.90
N ARG A 234 12.40 -18.78 11.58
CA ARG A 234 11.49 -17.91 10.83
C ARG A 234 11.06 -18.57 9.52
N TYR A 235 9.91 -18.20 8.99
CA TYR A 235 9.52 -18.60 7.63
C TYR A 235 8.81 -17.48 6.86
N ARG A 236 8.71 -17.67 5.54
CA ARG A 236 7.99 -16.80 4.59
C ARG A 236 7.30 -17.63 3.53
N ASN A 237 6.02 -17.36 3.29
CA ASN A 237 5.29 -17.94 2.16
C ASN A 237 5.67 -17.18 0.88
N VAL A 238 5.90 -17.91 -0.20
CA VAL A 238 6.26 -17.38 -1.51
C VAL A 238 5.45 -18.08 -2.60
N GLU A 239 4.95 -17.32 -3.58
CA GLU A 239 4.20 -17.87 -4.74
C GLU A 239 5.13 -18.25 -5.90
N GLU A 240 6.39 -17.80 -5.86
CA GLU A 240 7.44 -18.15 -6.83
C GLU A 240 8.61 -18.77 -6.07
N MET A 241 8.57 -20.09 -5.85
CA MET A 241 9.54 -20.79 -5.01
C MET A 241 10.97 -20.68 -5.52
N GLU A 242 11.19 -20.89 -6.83
CA GLU A 242 12.54 -20.85 -7.43
C GLU A 242 13.11 -19.43 -7.41
N LEU A 243 12.29 -18.42 -7.68
CA LEU A 243 12.69 -17.03 -7.56
C LEU A 243 13.01 -16.67 -6.10
N GLY A 244 12.14 -17.07 -5.16
CA GLY A 244 12.35 -16.85 -3.74
C GLY A 244 13.63 -17.53 -3.25
N LYS A 245 13.92 -18.76 -3.69
CA LYS A 245 15.15 -19.50 -3.43
C LYS A 245 16.38 -18.75 -3.94
N LYS A 246 16.36 -18.32 -5.20
CA LYS A 246 17.45 -17.54 -5.79
C LYS A 246 17.72 -16.26 -4.99
N LEU A 247 16.68 -15.47 -4.75
CA LEU A 247 16.79 -14.16 -4.11
C LEU A 247 17.21 -14.25 -2.63
N ILE A 248 16.75 -15.25 -1.88
CA ILE A 248 17.19 -15.38 -0.48
C ILE A 248 18.70 -15.65 -0.39
N TRP A 249 19.23 -16.48 -1.28
CA TRP A 249 20.66 -16.78 -1.34
C TRP A 249 21.49 -15.58 -1.83
N GLU A 250 20.97 -14.78 -2.76
CA GLU A 250 21.58 -13.50 -3.14
C GLU A 250 21.63 -12.51 -1.96
N LEU A 251 20.53 -12.38 -1.21
CA LEU A 251 20.45 -11.49 -0.04
C LEU A 251 21.37 -11.94 1.12
N LEU A 252 21.71 -13.23 1.19
CA LEU A 252 22.68 -13.79 2.13
C LEU A 252 24.14 -13.65 1.65
N GLY A 253 24.38 -13.08 0.46
CA GLY A 253 25.72 -12.94 -0.11
C GLY A 253 26.35 -14.27 -0.58
N ARG A 254 25.51 -15.27 -0.85
CA ARG A 254 25.89 -16.61 -1.30
C ARG A 254 25.03 -16.99 -2.51
N PRO A 255 25.14 -16.29 -3.65
CA PRO A 255 24.28 -16.56 -4.80
C PRO A 255 24.47 -17.99 -5.32
N LEU A 256 23.38 -18.59 -5.79
CA LEU A 256 23.39 -19.91 -6.43
C LEU A 256 24.18 -19.87 -7.77
N PRO A 257 24.76 -21.01 -8.22
CA PRO A 257 24.65 -22.35 -7.66
C PRO A 257 25.68 -22.67 -6.56
N HIS A 258 25.21 -23.30 -5.50
CA HIS A 258 26.02 -24.05 -4.52
C HIS A 258 25.14 -25.16 -3.91
N ASP A 259 25.71 -26.00 -3.06
CA ASP A 259 25.07 -27.19 -2.46
C ASP A 259 23.93 -26.90 -1.46
N CYS A 260 23.65 -25.63 -1.17
CA CYS A 260 22.71 -25.20 -0.12
C CYS A 260 23.06 -25.73 1.29
N GLU A 261 24.33 -26.06 1.54
CA GLU A 261 24.79 -26.46 2.87
C GLU A 261 24.65 -25.30 3.89
N PRO A 262 24.57 -25.61 5.20
CA PRO A 262 24.53 -24.60 6.25
C PRO A 262 25.69 -23.60 6.14
N ILE A 263 25.39 -22.32 6.33
CA ILE A 263 26.38 -21.24 6.21
C ILE A 263 26.64 -20.59 7.56
N GLU A 264 27.89 -20.20 7.79
CA GLU A 264 28.28 -19.36 8.92
C GLU A 264 27.92 -17.91 8.62
N ILE A 265 27.00 -17.34 9.41
CA ILE A 265 26.52 -15.97 9.28
C ILE A 265 25.86 -15.52 10.59
N GLU A 266 25.96 -14.24 10.93
CA GLU A 266 25.21 -13.70 12.05
C GLU A 266 23.70 -13.83 11.82
N LEU A 267 22.99 -14.37 12.80
CA LEU A 267 21.54 -14.58 12.72
C LEU A 267 20.79 -13.29 12.35
N LYS A 268 21.23 -12.14 12.87
CA LYS A 268 20.62 -10.83 12.57
C LYS A 268 20.71 -10.46 11.08
N GLN A 269 21.79 -10.85 10.39
CA GLN A 269 21.93 -10.63 8.95
C GLN A 269 20.98 -11.54 8.17
N ALA A 270 20.88 -12.82 8.56
CA ALA A 270 19.92 -13.75 7.96
C ALA A 270 18.46 -13.31 8.17
N GLU A 271 18.11 -12.80 9.37
CA GLU A 271 16.80 -12.24 9.62
C GLU A 271 16.47 -11.03 8.72
N GLU A 272 17.46 -10.18 8.46
CA GLU A 272 17.31 -9.01 7.61
C GLU A 272 17.12 -9.40 6.15
N ALA A 273 17.85 -10.42 5.67
CA ALA A 273 17.60 -11.03 4.36
C ALA A 273 16.13 -11.52 4.25
N PHE A 274 15.59 -12.18 5.28
CA PHE A 274 14.18 -12.59 5.32
C PHE A 274 13.18 -11.43 5.39
N ARG A 275 13.55 -10.27 5.95
CA ARG A 275 12.70 -9.06 5.91
C ARG A 275 12.67 -8.47 4.50
N LYS A 276 13.81 -8.47 3.81
CA LYS A 276 13.97 -7.92 2.45
C LYS A 276 13.42 -8.82 1.35
N LEU A 277 13.36 -10.13 1.57
CA LEU A 277 12.98 -11.13 0.57
C LEU A 277 11.65 -10.82 -0.13
N HIS A 278 10.62 -10.41 0.62
CA HIS A 278 9.32 -10.07 0.04
C HIS A 278 9.42 -8.92 -0.98
N TYR A 279 10.15 -7.86 -0.63
CA TYR A 279 10.34 -6.70 -1.50
C TYR A 279 11.21 -7.03 -2.70
N ALA A 280 12.24 -7.88 -2.53
CA ALA A 280 13.07 -8.34 -3.64
C ALA A 280 12.26 -9.15 -4.67
N ILE A 281 11.40 -10.07 -4.20
CA ILE A 281 10.50 -10.83 -5.07
C ILE A 281 9.55 -9.89 -5.82
N GLN A 282 8.95 -8.91 -5.11
CA GLN A 282 8.06 -7.94 -5.74
C GLN A 282 8.76 -7.11 -6.83
N ALA A 283 10.00 -6.68 -6.58
CA ALA A 283 10.78 -5.90 -7.53
C ALA A 283 11.11 -6.69 -8.80
N GLU A 284 11.49 -7.98 -8.66
CA GLU A 284 11.78 -8.83 -9.82
C GLU A 284 10.52 -9.07 -10.66
N ILE A 285 9.41 -9.48 -10.02
CA ILE A 285 8.13 -9.69 -10.70
C ILE A 285 7.68 -8.40 -11.41
N ALA A 286 7.80 -7.25 -10.74
CA ALA A 286 7.44 -5.98 -11.34
C ALA A 286 8.30 -5.64 -12.56
N THR A 287 9.59 -5.97 -12.53
CA THR A 287 10.51 -5.76 -13.65
C THR A 287 10.09 -6.59 -14.86
N GLU A 288 9.79 -7.87 -14.66
CA GLU A 288 9.30 -8.77 -15.72
C GLU A 288 7.97 -8.29 -16.30
N GLU A 289 7.01 -7.91 -15.45
CA GLU A 289 5.69 -7.43 -15.90
C GLU A 289 5.78 -6.12 -16.70
N LYS A 290 6.68 -5.21 -16.29
CA LYS A 290 6.95 -3.99 -17.04
C LYS A 290 7.56 -4.32 -18.41
N ALA A 291 8.47 -5.28 -18.48
CA ALA A 291 9.09 -5.71 -19.73
C ALA A 291 8.08 -6.34 -20.71
N LYS A 292 7.17 -7.20 -20.23
CA LYS A 292 6.10 -7.81 -21.05
C LYS A 292 5.17 -6.77 -21.70
N ARG A 293 4.99 -5.61 -21.07
CA ARG A 293 4.11 -4.54 -21.55
C ARG A 293 4.80 -3.54 -22.48
N ALA A 294 6.13 -3.60 -22.60
CA ALA A 294 6.92 -2.73 -23.47
C ALA A 294 7.10 -3.29 -24.90
N VAL A 295 6.65 -4.53 -25.14
CA VAL A 295 6.65 -5.25 -26.42
C VAL A 295 5.22 -5.28 -26.98
#